data_AF-A0A6L5Z5Z4-F1
#
_entry.id   AF-A0A6L5Z5Z4-F1
#
_cell.length_a   1.000
_cell.length_b   1.000
_cell.length_c   1.000
_cell.angle_alpha   90.00
_cell.angle_beta   90.00
_cell.angle_gamma   90.00
#
_symmetry.space_group_name_H-M   'P 1'
#
loop_
_entity.id
_entity.type
_entity.pdbx_description
1 polymer ?
#
loop_
_entity_poly.entity_id
_entity_poly.type
_entity_poly.pdbx_seq_one_letter_code
_entity_poly.pdbx_strand_id
1 'polypeptide(L)' 'MRAGPATGEVCPTLAEDLLRGADAIALFVFGDAKERRKVYYYASEAKVRMPTFRMGNVICARKSRLLDWIEQQEAAR' A
#
# COMPACT_ATOMS: atom_id res chain seq x y z
N MET A 1 37.60 18.64 12.07
CA MET A 1 36.13 18.59 11.90
C MET A 1 35.74 17.15 11.57
N ARG A 2 35.02 16.45 12.46
CA ARG A 2 34.48 15.12 12.15
C ARG A 2 33.07 15.34 11.58
N ALA A 3 32.84 14.92 10.35
CA ALA A 3 31.50 14.88 9.79
C ALA A 3 30.63 13.97 10.67
N GLY A 4 29.47 14.48 11.10
CA GLY A 4 28.45 13.65 11.77
C GLY A 4 27.95 12.58 10.81
N PRO A 5 27.38 11.47 11.32
CA PRO A 5 26.80 10.45 10.45
C PRO A 5 25.68 11.10 9.64
N ALA A 6 25.71 10.92 8.33
CA ALA A 6 24.59 11.27 7.47
C ALA A 6 23.41 10.39 7.89
N THR A 7 22.45 10.94 8.63
CA THR A 7 21.13 10.35 8.81
C THR A 7 20.41 10.45 7.47
N GLY A 8 20.83 9.64 6.51
CA GLY A 8 20.07 9.42 5.29
C GLY A 8 18.82 8.63 5.68
N GLU A 9 17.64 9.19 5.43
CA GLU A 9 16.41 8.40 5.48
C GLU A 9 16.61 7.15 4.63
N VAL A 10 16.48 5.98 5.26
CA VAL A 10 16.59 4.71 4.56
C VAL A 10 15.33 4.58 3.72
N CYS A 11 15.46 4.77 2.42
CA CYS A 11 14.36 4.51 1.49
C CYS A 11 14.04 3.00 1.55
N PRO A 12 12.77 2.61 1.82
CA PRO A 12 12.42 1.21 1.97
C PRO A 12 12.74 0.44 0.70
N THR A 13 13.22 -0.78 0.86
CA THR A 13 13.42 -1.68 -0.28
C THR A 13 12.08 -2.03 -0.91
N LEU A 14 12.10 -2.46 -2.19
CA LEU A 14 10.89 -2.92 -2.86
C LEU A 14 10.19 -4.06 -2.09
N ALA A 15 10.95 -4.94 -1.44
CA ALA A 15 10.40 -6.04 -0.67
C ALA A 15 9.63 -5.55 0.56
N GLU A 16 10.11 -4.51 1.24
CA GLU A 16 9.43 -3.90 2.39
C GLU A 16 8.21 -3.08 1.98
N ASP A 17 8.23 -2.50 0.78
CA ASP A 17 7.12 -1.73 0.21
C ASP A 17 6.01 -2.62 -0.38
N LEU A 18 6.30 -3.89 -0.70
CA LEU A 18 5.34 -4.79 -1.35
C LEU A 18 4.42 -5.49 -0.35
N LEU A 19 3.11 -5.35 -0.56
CA LEU A 19 2.06 -6.13 0.11
C LEU A 19 1.59 -7.24 -0.83
N ARG A 20 1.72 -8.50 -0.40
CA ARG A 20 1.32 -9.68 -1.19
C ARG A 20 0.09 -10.34 -0.58
N GLY A 21 -0.99 -10.39 -1.35
CA GLY A 21 -2.26 -10.99 -0.94
C GLY A 21 -3.21 -9.98 -0.30
N ALA A 22 -4.51 -10.30 -0.37
CA ALA A 22 -5.56 -9.43 0.16
C ALA A 22 -5.47 -9.26 1.68
N ASP A 23 -5.00 -10.27 2.41
CA ASP A 23 -4.87 -10.22 3.87
C ASP A 23 -3.79 -9.21 4.31
N ALA A 24 -2.65 -9.19 3.62
CA ALA A 24 -1.58 -8.22 3.90
C ALA A 24 -2.01 -6.78 3.59
N ILE A 25 -2.77 -6.60 2.49
CA ILE A 25 -3.34 -5.30 2.13
C ILE A 25 -4.39 -4.88 3.16
N ALA A 26 -5.27 -5.78 3.57
CA ALA A 26 -6.32 -5.48 4.54
C ALA A 26 -5.74 -5.15 5.92
N LEU A 27 -4.74 -5.89 6.37
CA LEU A 27 -4.04 -5.59 7.62
C LEU A 27 -3.37 -4.20 7.57
N PHE A 28 -2.74 -3.85 6.44
CA PHE A 28 -2.07 -2.56 6.29
C PHE A 28 -3.06 -1.38 6.24
N VAL A 29 -4.15 -1.50 5.47
CA VAL A 29 -5.10 -0.39 5.23
C VAL A 29 -6.18 -0.30 6.31
N PHE A 30 -6.68 -1.43 6.80
CA PHE A 30 -7.84 -1.49 7.71
C PHE A 30 -7.48 -1.98 9.12
N GLY A 31 -6.25 -2.43 9.36
CA GLY A 31 -5.82 -2.95 10.66
C GLY A 31 -6.35 -4.35 11.01
N ASP A 32 -7.14 -4.99 10.12
CA ASP A 32 -7.67 -6.35 10.32
C ASP A 32 -7.66 -7.14 9.01
N ALA A 33 -7.00 -8.30 9.02
CA ALA A 33 -6.96 -9.21 7.87
C ALA A 33 -8.35 -9.77 7.49
N LYS A 34 -9.33 -9.78 8.43
CA LYS A 34 -10.72 -10.20 8.13
C LYS A 34 -11.40 -9.30 7.11
N GLU A 35 -10.89 -8.09 6.92
CA GLU A 35 -11.39 -7.11 5.95
C GLU A 35 -10.92 -7.37 4.50
N ARG A 36 -10.26 -8.51 4.23
CA ARG A 36 -9.81 -8.91 2.88
C ARG A 36 -10.88 -8.84 1.79
N ARG A 37 -12.17 -8.99 2.12
CA ARG A 37 -13.27 -8.82 1.16
C ARG A 37 -13.39 -7.38 0.65
N LYS A 38 -13.15 -6.38 1.51
CA LYS A 38 -13.12 -4.97 1.11
C LYS A 38 -12.01 -4.70 0.10
N VAL A 39 -10.84 -5.34 0.27
CA VAL A 39 -9.72 -5.22 -0.68
C VAL A 39 -10.14 -5.64 -2.09
N TYR A 40 -10.85 -6.76 -2.25
CA TYR A 40 -11.34 -7.18 -3.57
C TYR A 40 -12.36 -6.19 -4.13
N TYR A 41 -13.33 -5.76 -3.33
CA TYR A 41 -14.31 -4.75 -3.75
C TYR A 41 -13.63 -3.46 -4.24
N TYR A 42 -12.68 -2.92 -3.49
CA TYR A 42 -11.95 -1.70 -3.87
C TYR A 42 -10.98 -1.90 -5.04
N ALA A 43 -10.57 -3.14 -5.33
CA ALA A 43 -9.74 -3.46 -6.49
C ALA A 43 -10.54 -3.55 -7.80
N SER A 44 -11.83 -3.92 -7.76
CA SER A 44 -12.62 -4.20 -8.97
C SER A 44 -13.90 -3.38 -9.13
N GLU A 45 -14.74 -3.36 -8.09
CA GLU A 45 -16.14 -2.92 -8.18
C GLU A 45 -16.33 -1.46 -7.77
N ALA A 46 -15.48 -0.95 -6.88
CA ALA A 46 -15.59 0.41 -6.39
C ALA A 46 -15.44 1.43 -7.52
N LYS A 47 -16.23 2.52 -7.44
CA LYS A 47 -16.16 3.66 -8.37
C LYS A 47 -14.77 4.29 -8.36
N VAL A 48 -14.19 4.44 -7.18
CA VAL A 48 -12.80 4.86 -6.99
C VAL A 48 -12.02 3.62 -6.56
N ARG A 49 -11.11 3.17 -7.42
CA ARG A 49 -10.37 1.92 -7.22
C ARG A 49 -9.06 2.16 -6.49
N MET A 50 -8.76 1.27 -5.55
CA MET A 50 -7.50 1.25 -4.82
C MET A 50 -6.35 0.79 -5.74
N PRO A 51 -5.14 1.40 -5.66
CA PRO A 51 -4.02 1.06 -6.52
C PRO A 51 -3.46 -0.32 -6.17
N THR A 52 -3.92 -1.32 -6.91
CA THR A 52 -3.51 -2.72 -6.78
C THR A 52 -3.10 -3.26 -8.15
N PHE A 53 -2.34 -4.36 -8.15
CA PHE A 53 -1.92 -5.07 -9.36
C PHE A 53 -1.89 -6.58 -9.13
N ARG A 54 -1.72 -7.37 -10.19
CA ARG A 54 -1.68 -8.83 -10.12
C ARG A 54 -0.27 -9.35 -10.36
N MET A 55 0.18 -10.27 -9.51
CA MET A 55 1.40 -11.07 -9.70
C MET A 55 0.96 -12.54 -9.81
N GLY A 56 0.70 -12.98 -11.04
CA GLY A 56 -0.03 -14.22 -11.31
C GLY A 56 -1.43 -14.18 -10.70
N ASN A 57 -1.76 -15.18 -9.87
CA ASN A 57 -3.06 -15.26 -9.21
C ASN A 57 -3.15 -14.48 -7.89
N VAL A 58 -2.09 -13.77 -7.49
CA VAL A 58 -2.03 -13.03 -6.22
C VAL A 58 -2.24 -11.54 -6.49
N ILE A 59 -3.12 -10.92 -5.70
CA ILE A 59 -3.28 -9.45 -5.70
C ILE A 59 -2.18 -8.84 -4.84
N CYS A 60 -1.55 -7.80 -5.33
CA CYS A 60 -0.48 -7.09 -4.66
C CYS A 60 -0.76 -5.58 -4.67
N ALA A 61 -0.13 -4.89 -3.73
CA ALA A 61 -0.10 -3.43 -3.69
C ALA A 61 1.27 -2.97 -3.18
N ARG A 62 1.61 -1.70 -3.41
CA ARG A 62 2.75 -1.05 -2.76
C ARG A 62 2.25 -0.14 -1.66
N LYS A 63 2.87 -0.17 -0.48
CA LYS A 63 2.51 0.68 0.66
C LYS A 63 2.60 2.15 0.27
N SER A 64 3.72 2.54 -0.33
CA SER A 64 3.96 3.89 -0.86
C SER A 64 2.81 4.37 -1.76
N ARG A 65 2.41 3.55 -2.73
CA ARG A 65 1.32 3.88 -3.66
C ARG A 65 -0.05 3.96 -3.01
N LEU A 66 -0.31 3.14 -1.98
CA LEU A 66 -1.55 3.23 -1.23
C LEU A 66 -1.62 4.56 -0.46
N LEU A 67 -0.53 4.94 0.21
CA LEU A 67 -0.43 6.20 0.95
C LEU A 67 -0.60 7.41 0.02
N ASP A 68 0.20 7.50 -1.04
CA ASP A 68 0.11 8.58 -2.04
C ASP A 68 -1.32 8.72 -2.60
N TRP A 69 -1.99 7.60 -2.83
CA TRP A 69 -3.34 7.59 -3.38
C TRP A 69 -4.39 8.05 -2.36
N ILE A 70 -4.25 7.64 -1.09
CA ILE A 70 -5.13 8.11 0.00
C ILE A 70 -5.03 9.63 0.13
N GLU A 71 -3.80 10.17 0.17
CA GLU A 71 -3.58 11.62 0.23
C GLU A 71 -4.23 12.36 -0.95
N GLN A 72 -4.15 11.80 -2.16
CA GLN A 72 -4.84 12.36 -3.33
C GLN A 72 -6.37 12.31 -3.19
N GLN A 73 -6.93 11.25 -2.60
CA GLN A 73 -8.39 11.19 -2.36
C GLN A 73 -8.83 12.19 -1.30
N GLU A 74 -8.01 12.43 -0.28
CA GLU A 74 -8.27 13.41 0.77
C GLU A 74 -8.20 14.85 0.22
N ALA A 75 -7.23 15.14 -0.64
CA ALA A 75 -7.05 16.45 -1.27
C ALA A 75 -8.09 16.78 -2.34
N ALA A 76 -8.74 15.76 -2.93
CA ALA A 76 -9.79 15.94 -3.93
C ALA A 76 -11.18 16.24 -3.33
N ARG A 77 -11.29 16.37 -2.00
CA ARG A 77 -12.51 16.84 -1.31
C ARG A 77 -12.63 18.36 -1.32
#